data_AF-A0A6L4B215-F1
#
_entry.id   AF-A0A6L4B215-F1
#
_cell.length_a   1.000
_cell.length_b   1.000
_cell.length_c   1.000
_cell.angle_alpha   90.00
_cell.angle_beta   90.00
_cell.angle_gamma   90.00
#
_symmetry.space_group_name_H-M   'P 1'
#
loop_
_entity.id
_entity.type
_entity.pdbx_description
1 polymer ?
#
loop_
_entity_poly.entity_id
_entity_poly.type
_entity_poly.pdbx_seq_one_letter_code
_entity_poly.pdbx_strand_id
1 'polypeptide(L)' 'MDPQRLKDVYERLEVLDDRLGHRMRARGGPARATTEQIEEKVRDLAEYASELRQLVRDLIVAISSRPSA' A
#
# COMPACT_ATOMS: atom_id res chain seq x y z
N MET A 1 4.68 -22.73 1.60
CA MET A 1 4.75 -21.46 2.32
C MET A 1 6.16 -21.25 2.83
N ASP A 2 6.78 -20.16 2.42
CA ASP A 2 8.07 -19.71 2.94
C ASP A 2 7.81 -18.61 3.99
N PRO A 3 8.00 -18.89 5.30
CA PRO A 3 7.73 -17.92 6.37
C PRO A 3 8.55 -16.64 6.25
N GLN A 4 9.74 -16.70 5.68
CA GLN A 4 10.61 -15.54 5.51
C GLN A 4 10.01 -14.57 4.47
N ARG A 5 9.53 -15.10 3.34
CA ARG A 5 8.87 -14.28 2.31
C ARG A 5 7.61 -13.59 2.81
N LEU A 6 6.85 -14.24 3.69
CA LEU A 6 5.67 -13.62 4.31
C LEU A 6 6.07 -12.45 5.21
N LYS A 7 7.13 -12.63 6.00
CA LYS A 7 7.69 -11.58 6.85
C LYS A 7 8.18 -10.39 6.00
N ASP A 8 8.93 -10.66 4.94
CA ASP A 8 9.46 -9.61 4.06
C ASP A 8 8.34 -8.80 3.37
N VAL A 9 7.26 -9.46 2.92
CA VAL A 9 6.10 -8.78 2.33
C VAL A 9 5.35 -7.96 3.39
N TYR A 10 5.26 -8.45 4.61
CA TYR A 10 4.64 -7.74 5.73
C TYR A 10 5.43 -6.48 6.10
N GLU A 11 6.76 -6.56 6.22
CA GLU A 11 7.62 -5.39 6.48
C GLU A 11 7.47 -4.32 5.39
N ARG A 12 7.40 -4.74 4.11
CA ARG A 12 7.16 -3.81 3.00
C ARG A 12 5.78 -3.16 3.04
N LEU A 13 4.77 -3.84 3.59
CA LEU A 13 3.44 -3.27 3.80
C LEU A 13 3.45 -2.22 4.90
N GLU A 14 4.17 -2.45 6.00
CA GLU A 14 4.34 -1.44 7.06
C GLU A 14 5.03 -0.18 6.53
N VAL A 15 6.09 -0.35 5.74
CA VAL A 15 6.76 0.79 5.08
C VAL A 15 5.82 1.56 4.16
N LEU A 16 4.92 0.89 3.43
CA LEU A 16 3.93 1.55 2.58
C LEU A 16 2.96 2.41 3.42
N ASP A 17 2.45 1.86 4.53
CA ASP A 17 1.52 2.59 5.41
C ASP A 17 2.19 3.80 6.07
N ASP A 18 3.44 3.66 6.54
CA ASP A 18 4.21 4.76 7.11
C ASP A 18 4.40 5.89 6.09
N ARG A 19 4.73 5.55 4.84
CA ARG A 19 5.12 6.51 3.80
C ARG A 19 3.92 7.24 3.18
N LEU A 20 2.79 6.55 2.98
CA LEU A 20 1.65 7.06 2.22
C LEU A 20 0.31 6.98 2.97
N GLY A 21 0.18 6.10 3.97
CA GLY A 21 -1.05 5.94 4.75
C GLY A 21 -1.47 7.23 5.47
N HIS A 22 -0.51 8.00 5.98
CA HIS A 22 -0.81 9.30 6.60
C HIS A 22 -1.30 10.36 5.60
N ARG A 23 -0.92 10.27 4.32
CA ARG A 23 -1.39 11.18 3.26
C ARG A 23 -2.79 10.82 2.80
N MET A 24 -3.13 9.53 2.84
CA MET A 24 -4.45 9.01 2.51
C MET A 24 -5.52 9.34 3.58
N ARG A 25 -5.12 9.62 4.82
CA ARG A 25 -6.06 10.02 5.87
C ARG A 25 -6.70 11.36 5.51
N ALA A 26 -8.04 11.36 5.45
CA ALA A 26 -8.83 12.57 5.27
C ALA A 26 -8.61 13.51 6.46
N ARG A 27 -7.86 14.59 6.27
CA ARG A 27 -7.80 15.71 7.21
C ARG A 27 -8.97 16.64 6.91
N GLY A 28 -10.17 16.23 7.31
CA GLY A 28 -11.39 16.98 7.07
C GLY A 28 -11.59 18.10 8.09
N GLY A 29 -11.53 19.34 7.63
CA GLY A 29 -12.23 20.49 8.22
C GLY A 29 -13.33 20.97 7.25
N PRO A 30 -14.27 21.83 7.67
CA PRO A 30 -15.48 22.19 6.91
C PRO A 30 -15.24 23.00 5.60
N ALA A 31 -13.99 23.15 5.15
CA ALA A 31 -13.64 23.87 3.93
C ALA A 31 -13.62 22.93 2.72
N ARG A 32 -14.25 23.34 1.62
CA ARG A 32 -14.23 22.65 0.33
C ARG A 32 -12.79 22.63 -0.20
N ALA A 33 -12.26 21.45 -0.51
CA ALA A 33 -10.92 21.29 -1.07
C ALA A 33 -10.79 21.96 -2.44
N THR A 34 -9.59 22.48 -2.76
CA THR A 34 -9.29 23.03 -4.09
C THR A 34 -9.06 21.90 -5.10
N THR A 35 -9.16 22.22 -6.39
CA THR A 35 -8.89 21.24 -7.47
C THR A 35 -7.48 20.67 -7.37
N GLU A 36 -6.47 21.50 -7.08
CA GLU A 36 -5.08 21.07 -6.94
C GLU A 36 -4.90 20.07 -5.78
N GLN A 37 -5.57 20.30 -4.65
CA GLN A 37 -5.57 19.38 -3.52
C GLN A 37 -6.23 18.05 -3.88
N ILE A 38 -7.28 18.06 -4.71
CA ILE A 38 -7.92 16.83 -5.19
C ILE A 38 -6.97 16.08 -6.13
N GLU A 39 -6.31 16.76 -7.06
CA GLU A 39 -5.35 16.15 -7.98
C GLU A 39 -4.16 15.52 -7.24
N GLU A 40 -3.64 16.20 -6.22
CA GLU A 40 -2.59 15.68 -5.34
C GLU A 40 -3.06 14.41 -4.60
N LYS A 41 -4.27 14.43 -4.03
CA LYS A 41 -4.84 13.25 -3.35
C LYS A 41 -5.10 12.09 -4.28
N VAL A 42 -5.51 12.35 -5.52
CA VAL A 42 -5.70 11.31 -6.54
C VAL A 42 -4.35 10.71 -6.93
N ARG A 43 -3.29 11.52 -7.01
CA ARG A 43 -1.93 11.03 -7.29
C ARG A 43 -1.41 10.15 -6.15
N ASP A 44 -1.52 10.62 -4.91
CA ASP A 44 -1.15 9.85 -3.71
C ASP A 44 -1.91 8.51 -3.65
N LEU A 45 -3.22 8.52 -3.94
CA LEU A 45 -4.05 7.33 -4.00
C LEU A 45 -3.59 6.36 -5.09
N ALA A 46 -3.28 6.87 -6.29
CA ALA A 46 -2.81 6.05 -7.40
C ALA A 46 -1.46 5.37 -7.09
N GLU A 47 -0.53 6.10 -6.46
CA GLU A 47 0.76 5.56 -6.01
C GLU A 47 0.54 4.45 -4.97
N TYR A 48 -0.24 4.74 -3.91
CA TYR A 48 -0.55 3.79 -2.85
C TYR A 48 -1.20 2.51 -3.41
N ALA A 49 -2.20 2.65 -4.27
CA ALA A 49 -2.92 1.52 -4.84
C ALA A 49 -2.02 0.65 -5.74
N SER A 50 -1.13 1.27 -6.51
CA SER A 50 -0.19 0.53 -7.36
C SER A 50 0.81 -0.30 -6.54
N GLU A 51 1.40 0.30 -5.50
CA GLU A 51 2.33 -0.40 -4.60
C GLU A 51 1.63 -1.49 -3.79
N LEU A 52 0.45 -1.20 -3.25
CA LEU A 52 -0.36 -2.19 -2.53
C LEU A 52 -0.71 -3.38 -3.42
N ARG A 53 -1.10 -3.14 -4.68
CA ARG A 53 -1.39 -4.22 -5.64
C ARG A 53 -0.19 -5.12 -5.84
N GLN A 54 1.02 -4.56 -5.93
CA GLN A 54 2.24 -5.35 -6.07
C GLN A 54 2.52 -6.19 -4.82
N LEU A 55 2.36 -5.61 -3.61
CA LEU A 55 2.54 -6.34 -2.36
C LEU A 55 1.53 -7.48 -2.19
N VAL A 56 0.26 -7.24 -2.54
CA VAL A 56 -0.78 -8.29 -2.53
C VAL A 56 -0.45 -9.40 -3.52
N ARG A 57 0.07 -9.07 -4.71
CA ARG A 57 0.53 -10.07 -5.67
C ARG A 57 1.68 -10.91 -5.10
N ASP A 58 2.68 -10.25 -4.51
CA ASP A 58 3.83 -10.91 -3.87
C ASP A 58 3.37 -11.81 -2.71
N LEU A 59 2.40 -11.36 -1.92
CA LEU A 59 1.77 -12.14 -0.84
C LEU A 59 1.08 -13.40 -1.39
N ILE A 60 0.25 -13.26 -2.43
CA ILE A 60 -0.44 -14.40 -3.07
C ILE A 60 0.59 -15.40 -3.60
N VAL A 61 1.67 -14.94 -4.23
CA VAL A 61 2.77 -15.80 -4.69
C VAL A 61 3.44 -16.50 -3.51
N ALA A 62 3.75 -15.79 -2.42
CA ALA A 62 4.37 -16.38 -1.22
C ALA A 62 3.48 -17.46 -0.56
N ILE A 63 2.16 -17.24 -0.54
CA ILE A 63 1.16 -18.18 -0.04
C ILE A 63 1.05 -19.42 -0.94
N SER A 64 0.93 -19.19 -2.26
CA SER A 64 0.69 -20.26 -3.26
C SER A 64 1.95 -21.07 -3.61
N SER A 65 3.14 -20.54 -3.31
CA SER A 65 4.40 -21.27 -3.46
C SER A 65 4.41 -22.47 -2.50
N ARG A 66 4.20 -23.69 -3.03
CA ARG A 66 4.50 -24.93 -2.29
C ARG A 66 5.96 -24.89 -1.86
N PRO A 67 6.30 -25.36 -0.65
CA PRO A 67 7.71 -25.54 -0.30
C PRO A 67 8.28 -26.52 -1.32
N SER A 68 9.28 -26.09 -2.09
CA SER A 68 10.10 -27.03 -2.84
C SER A 68 10.80 -27.90 -1.80
N ALA A 69 10.40 -29.17 -1.73
CA ALA A 69 11.07 -30.19 -0.94
C ALA A 69 12.48 -30.45 -1.49
#